data_AF-A0A2S0WJH7-F1
#
_entry.id   AF-A0A2S0WJH7-F1
#
_cell.length_a   1.000
_cell.length_b   1.000
_cell.length_c   1.000
_cell.angle_alpha   90.00
_cell.angle_beta   90.00
_cell.angle_gamma   90.00
#
_symmetry.space_group_name_H-M   'P 1'
#
loop_
_entity.id
_entity.type
_entity.pdbx_description
1 polymer ?
#
loop_
_entity_poly.entity_id
_entity_poly.type
_entity_poly.pdbx_seq_one_letter_code
_entity_poly.pdbx_strand_id
1 'polypeptide(L)'
;MTMLTRARAVVLAVAGLSLAACGTVHPGSAAVVDGTTISMKSLDETAQAYCVLSLNAAQQQGGAPAAISNTDLRRQAVVGLVSSVVAEDLAKKEDLQVRPSAWKVGSTVRAQLAKAFPKGDVDQIAKALEDDQKVSVIAIALAAKRTGQAPTQANQQQLLQIGRDEITKAFASEDVKFAPRFGLSPSGKVRADTGSISVAPVDLEATPAEELPDTQRCA
;
A
#
# COMPACT_ATOMS: atom_id res chain seq x y z
N MET A 1 -56.26 51.52 -3.86
CA MET A 1 -54.87 52.06 -3.95
C MET A 1 -53.90 50.90 -3.79
N THR A 2 -53.23 50.60 -4.88
CA THR A 2 -52.11 49.67 -5.05
C THR A 2 -50.90 50.11 -4.21
N MET A 3 -50.19 49.17 -3.57
CA MET A 3 -48.73 49.28 -3.40
C MET A 3 -48.10 47.90 -3.14
N LEU A 4 -47.20 47.55 -4.05
CA LEU A 4 -46.44 46.32 -4.19
C LEU A 4 -45.19 46.30 -3.30
N THR A 5 -44.67 45.07 -3.14
CA THR A 5 -43.23 44.70 -3.07
C THR A 5 -42.38 45.08 -1.85
N ARG A 6 -41.76 44.08 -1.22
CA ARG A 6 -40.35 43.71 -1.51
C ARG A 6 -39.95 42.42 -0.77
N ALA A 7 -39.82 41.35 -1.55
CA ALA A 7 -39.02 40.19 -1.20
C ALA A 7 -37.52 40.57 -1.22
N ARG A 8 -36.77 40.12 -0.22
CA ARG A 8 -35.32 39.92 -0.33
C ARG A 8 -34.98 38.56 0.26
N ALA A 9 -34.91 37.57 -0.63
CA ALA A 9 -34.30 36.28 -0.39
C ALA A 9 -32.79 36.50 -0.17
N VAL A 10 -32.28 36.03 0.96
CA VAL A 10 -30.84 35.91 1.21
C VAL A 10 -30.45 34.51 0.73
N VAL A 11 -30.01 34.42 -0.52
CA VAL A 11 -29.31 33.24 -1.04
C VAL A 11 -27.88 33.32 -0.53
N LEU A 12 -27.58 32.63 0.57
CA LEU A 12 -26.22 32.43 1.04
C LEU A 12 -25.53 31.43 0.10
N ALA A 13 -24.69 31.97 -0.77
CA ALA A 13 -23.84 31.23 -1.70
C ALA A 13 -22.82 30.40 -0.91
N VAL A 14 -23.08 29.11 -0.75
CA VAL A 14 -22.08 28.10 -0.37
C VAL A 14 -21.40 27.63 -1.66
N ALA A 15 -20.49 28.45 -2.18
CA ALA A 15 -19.65 28.10 -3.33
C ALA A 15 -18.23 28.57 -3.02
N GLY A 16 -17.43 27.73 -2.36
CA GLY A 16 -16.08 28.13 -1.98
C GLY A 16 -15.11 27.05 -1.49
N LEU A 17 -15.39 25.75 -1.68
CA LEU A 17 -14.49 24.68 -1.21
C LEU A 17 -14.12 23.62 -2.25
N SER A 18 -14.41 23.83 -3.53
CA SER A 18 -14.14 22.84 -4.59
C SER A 18 -12.81 23.05 -5.36
N LEU A 19 -11.82 23.73 -4.77
CA LEU A 19 -10.53 24.03 -5.44
C LEU A 19 -9.32 23.20 -4.98
N ALA A 20 -9.51 21.99 -4.40
CA ALA A 20 -8.38 21.12 -3.99
C ALA A 20 -8.23 19.83 -4.83
N ALA A 21 -8.91 19.71 -5.96
CA ALA A 21 -8.91 18.46 -6.75
C ALA A 21 -8.30 18.66 -8.15
N CYS A 22 -7.01 18.98 -8.21
CA CYS A 22 -6.20 18.90 -9.45
C CYS A 22 -4.74 18.52 -9.14
N GLY A 23 -4.47 17.21 -9.14
CA GLY A 23 -3.54 16.67 -10.15
C GLY A 23 -2.06 16.48 -9.83
N THR A 24 -1.55 16.72 -8.62
CA THR A 24 -0.12 16.43 -8.35
C THR A 24 0.10 15.75 -7.01
N VAL A 25 0.70 14.56 -7.06
CA VAL A 25 1.32 13.94 -5.88
C VAL A 25 2.38 14.92 -5.38
N HIS A 26 2.19 15.48 -4.18
CA HIS A 26 3.08 16.51 -3.64
C HIS A 26 4.52 15.98 -3.52
N PRO A 27 5.57 16.82 -3.63
CA PRO A 27 6.98 16.38 -3.55
C PRO A 27 7.44 15.60 -2.30
N GLY A 28 6.56 15.34 -1.32
CA GLY A 28 6.81 14.48 -0.15
C GLY A 28 5.90 13.25 -0.03
N SER A 29 5.03 13.04 -1.01
CA SER A 29 4.07 11.94 -1.04
C SER A 29 4.61 10.82 -1.94
N ALA A 30 4.55 9.58 -1.45
CA ALA A 30 4.87 8.40 -2.22
C ALA A 30 3.69 7.99 -3.12
N ALA A 31 2.47 8.11 -2.60
CA ALA A 31 1.23 7.88 -3.33
C ALA A 31 0.06 8.65 -2.69
N VAL A 32 -1.04 8.77 -3.41
CA VAL A 32 -2.32 9.31 -2.94
C VAL A 32 -3.43 8.35 -3.37
N VAL A 33 -4.38 8.07 -2.47
CA VAL A 33 -5.57 7.22 -2.71
C VAL A 33 -6.78 7.99 -2.21
N ASP A 34 -7.66 8.45 -3.10
CA ASP A 34 -8.86 9.24 -2.76
C ASP A 34 -8.58 10.42 -1.80
N GLY A 35 -7.45 11.09 -2.00
CA GLY A 35 -7.00 12.19 -1.16
C GLY A 35 -6.24 11.77 0.11
N THR A 36 -6.25 10.49 0.48
CA THR A 36 -5.39 9.94 1.53
C THR A 36 -3.95 9.89 1.04
N THR A 37 -3.07 10.62 1.73
CA THR A 37 -1.65 10.72 1.35
C THR A 37 -0.82 9.65 2.05
N ILE A 38 -0.05 8.90 1.27
CA ILE A 38 1.02 8.02 1.75
C ILE A 38 2.33 8.80 1.65
N SER A 39 2.99 9.03 2.78
CA SER A 39 4.23 9.83 2.84
C SER A 39 5.46 9.04 2.37
N MET A 40 6.48 9.75 1.89
CA MET A 40 7.80 9.14 1.62
C MET A 40 8.42 8.51 2.88
N LYS A 41 8.19 9.09 4.06
CA LYS A 41 8.66 8.54 5.34
C LYS A 41 8.07 7.15 5.59
N SER A 42 6.75 7.01 5.47
CA SER A 42 6.07 5.72 5.65
C SER A 42 6.54 4.69 4.64
N LEU A 43 6.78 5.11 3.40
CA LEU A 43 7.37 4.26 2.38
C LEU A 43 8.78 3.78 2.79
N ASP A 44 9.68 4.69 3.14
CA ASP A 44 11.05 4.34 3.50
C ASP A 44 11.09 3.44 4.73
N GLU A 45 10.20 3.68 5.70
CA GLU A 45 10.03 2.81 6.86
C GLU A 45 9.56 1.40 6.44
N THR A 46 8.51 1.28 5.63
CA THR A 46 8.05 -0.03 5.16
C THR A 46 9.10 -0.75 4.30
N ALA A 47 9.80 -0.03 3.42
CA ALA A 47 10.85 -0.60 2.58
C ALA A 47 12.03 -1.12 3.41
N GLN A 48 12.46 -0.39 4.45
CA GLN A 48 13.51 -0.84 5.37
C GLN A 48 13.08 -2.10 6.13
N ALA A 49 11.82 -2.18 6.59
CA ALA A 49 11.30 -3.39 7.23
C ALA A 49 11.31 -4.59 6.27
N TYR A 50 10.87 -4.40 5.03
CA TYR A 50 10.91 -5.47 4.01
C TYR A 50 12.33 -5.89 3.66
N CYS A 51 13.27 -4.96 3.65
CA CYS A 51 14.68 -5.24 3.46
C CYS A 51 15.23 -6.18 4.55
N VAL A 52 15.00 -5.81 5.81
CA VAL A 52 15.43 -6.61 6.98
C VAL A 52 14.79 -8.00 6.97
N LEU A 53 13.49 -8.08 6.68
CA LEU A 53 12.76 -9.34 6.58
C LEU A 53 13.31 -10.24 5.47
N SER A 54 13.55 -9.67 4.28
CA SER A 54 14.04 -10.43 3.12
C SER A 54 15.47 -10.93 3.30
N LEU A 55 16.36 -10.10 3.85
CA LEU A 55 17.74 -10.51 4.16
C LEU A 55 17.78 -11.65 5.19
N ASN A 56 16.94 -11.57 6.22
CA ASN A 56 16.85 -12.63 7.22
C ASN A 56 16.28 -13.93 6.64
N ALA A 57 15.26 -13.84 5.80
CA ALA A 57 14.70 -15.01 5.10
C ALA A 57 15.75 -15.71 4.23
N ALA A 58 16.57 -14.96 3.50
CA ALA A 58 17.66 -15.51 2.69
C ALA A 58 18.72 -16.22 3.55
N GLN A 59 19.11 -15.62 4.68
CA GLN A 59 20.05 -16.22 5.63
C GLN A 59 19.54 -17.55 6.21
N GLN A 60 18.25 -17.63 6.56
CA GLN A 60 17.65 -18.84 7.11
C GLN A 60 17.58 -19.99 6.09
N GLN A 61 17.51 -19.68 4.79
CA GLN A 61 17.50 -20.68 3.72
C GLN A 61 18.91 -21.18 3.35
N GLY A 62 19.96 -20.74 4.08
CA GLY A 62 21.34 -21.15 3.82
C GLY A 62 21.94 -20.56 2.55
N GLY A 63 21.23 -19.63 1.90
CA GLY A 63 21.72 -18.89 0.75
C GLY A 63 22.58 -17.69 1.18
N ALA A 64 23.52 -17.29 0.32
CA ALA A 64 24.00 -15.91 0.38
C ALA A 64 22.78 -14.97 0.21
N PRO A 65 22.71 -13.83 0.91
CA PRO A 65 21.66 -12.87 0.64
C PRO A 65 21.76 -12.50 -0.85
N ALA A 66 20.79 -12.94 -1.64
CA ALA A 66 20.65 -12.49 -3.01
C ALA A 66 20.63 -10.96 -2.96
N ALA A 67 21.30 -10.30 -3.90
CA ALA A 67 21.25 -8.85 -3.92
C ALA A 67 19.77 -8.45 -4.08
N ILE A 68 19.27 -7.64 -3.15
CA ILE A 68 17.88 -7.16 -3.24
C ILE A 68 17.93 -5.70 -3.64
N SER A 69 17.29 -5.39 -4.77
CA SER A 69 17.17 -4.03 -5.29
C SER A 69 16.36 -3.15 -4.34
N ASN A 70 16.94 -2.03 -3.89
CA ASN A 70 16.23 -1.03 -3.08
C ASN A 70 15.07 -0.40 -3.86
N THR A 71 15.19 -0.30 -5.18
CA THR A 71 14.15 0.24 -6.04
C THR A 71 12.92 -0.67 -6.04
N ASP A 72 13.12 -1.97 -6.16
CA ASP A 72 12.01 -2.93 -6.20
C ASP A 72 11.35 -3.09 -4.85
N LEU A 73 12.12 -3.04 -3.76
CA LEU A 73 11.54 -3.01 -2.42
C LEU A 73 10.72 -1.76 -2.16
N ARG A 74 11.17 -0.58 -2.61
CA ARG A 74 10.36 0.64 -2.51
C ARG A 74 9.10 0.55 -3.36
N ARG A 75 9.16 -0.01 -4.57
CA ARG A 75 7.95 -0.27 -5.39
C ARG A 75 6.99 -1.21 -4.67
N GLN A 76 7.50 -2.32 -4.14
CA GLN A 76 6.69 -3.29 -3.40
C GLN A 76 6.07 -2.65 -2.14
N ALA A 77 6.84 -1.86 -1.39
CA ALA A 77 6.38 -1.17 -0.19
C ALA A 77 5.29 -0.14 -0.52
N VAL A 78 5.45 0.70 -1.55
CA VAL A 78 4.40 1.68 -1.90
C VAL A 78 3.13 1.00 -2.41
N VAL A 79 3.25 -0.08 -3.19
CA VAL A 79 2.07 -0.85 -3.64
C VAL A 79 1.38 -1.53 -2.46
N GLY A 80 2.15 -2.08 -1.50
CA GLY A 80 1.60 -2.65 -0.26
C GLY A 80 0.86 -1.62 0.59
N LEU A 81 1.43 -0.43 0.77
CA LEU A 81 0.80 0.68 1.50
C LEU A 81 -0.49 1.15 0.82
N VAL A 82 -0.48 1.30 -0.51
CA VAL A 82 -1.70 1.62 -1.28
C VAL A 82 -2.74 0.51 -1.12
N SER A 83 -2.32 -0.75 -1.21
CA SER A 83 -3.21 -1.90 -1.03
C SER A 83 -3.86 -1.90 0.35
N SER A 84 -3.12 -1.49 1.38
CA SER A 84 -3.64 -1.32 2.74
C SER A 84 -4.74 -0.27 2.81
N VAL A 85 -4.51 0.92 2.23
CA VAL A 85 -5.53 1.98 2.19
C VAL A 85 -6.76 1.54 1.41
N VAL A 86 -6.58 0.98 0.21
CA VAL A 86 -7.69 0.49 -0.64
C VAL A 86 -8.47 -0.61 0.06
N ALA A 87 -7.80 -1.57 0.72
CA ALA A 87 -8.46 -2.63 1.46
C ALA A 87 -9.30 -2.07 2.62
N GLU A 88 -8.78 -1.10 3.37
CA GLU A 88 -9.51 -0.46 4.46
C GLU A 88 -10.72 0.33 3.97
N ASP A 89 -10.60 1.06 2.88
CA ASP A 89 -11.72 1.82 2.32
C ASP A 89 -12.79 0.90 1.72
N LEU A 90 -12.38 -0.19 1.07
CA LEU A 90 -13.30 -1.23 0.62
C LEU A 90 -14.01 -1.92 1.81
N ALA A 91 -13.29 -2.21 2.89
CA ALA A 91 -13.87 -2.77 4.10
C ALA A 91 -14.93 -1.82 4.70
N LYS A 92 -14.67 -0.51 4.75
CA LYS A 92 -15.65 0.48 5.22
C LYS A 92 -16.88 0.55 4.30
N LYS A 93 -16.68 0.60 2.98
CA LYS A 93 -17.77 0.63 1.97
C LYS A 93 -18.66 -0.61 2.07
N GLU A 94 -18.08 -1.74 2.44
CA GLU A 94 -18.77 -3.03 2.58
C GLU A 94 -19.23 -3.34 4.01
N ASP A 95 -19.12 -2.40 4.96
CA ASP A 95 -19.45 -2.60 6.38
C ASP A 95 -18.78 -3.85 6.99
N LEU A 96 -17.53 -4.10 6.60
CA LEU A 96 -16.71 -5.21 7.09
C LEU A 96 -15.93 -4.77 8.32
N GLN A 97 -16.21 -5.40 9.46
CA GLN A 97 -15.48 -5.17 10.70
C GLN A 97 -14.47 -6.29 10.95
N VAL A 98 -13.19 -5.97 10.84
CA VAL A 98 -12.10 -6.88 11.21
C VAL A 98 -11.56 -6.53 12.60
N ARG A 99 -11.57 -7.49 13.52
CA ARG A 99 -11.13 -7.26 14.90
C ARG A 99 -9.61 -7.09 14.95
N PRO A 100 -9.06 -6.13 15.72
CA PRO A 100 -7.62 -5.96 15.87
C PRO A 100 -6.87 -7.23 16.28
N SER A 101 -7.49 -8.09 17.09
CA SER A 101 -6.90 -9.36 17.52
C SER A 101 -6.61 -10.34 16.37
N ALA A 102 -7.19 -10.14 15.19
CA ALA A 102 -6.96 -10.99 14.01
C ALA A 102 -5.69 -10.63 13.23
N TRP A 103 -5.15 -9.42 13.42
CA TRP A 103 -4.02 -8.91 12.64
C TRP A 103 -2.92 -8.24 13.48
N LYS A 104 -3.19 -7.84 14.72
CA LYS A 104 -2.17 -7.25 15.60
C LYS A 104 -1.18 -8.30 16.07
N VAL A 105 0.09 -7.92 16.09
CA VAL A 105 1.18 -8.76 16.56
C VAL A 105 1.24 -8.68 18.09
N GLY A 106 1.02 -9.82 18.75
CA GLY A 106 1.07 -9.94 20.22
C GLY A 106 2.49 -9.86 20.80
N SER A 107 2.58 -9.76 22.12
CA SER A 107 3.85 -9.66 22.85
C SER A 107 4.82 -10.83 22.59
N THR A 108 4.29 -12.06 22.48
CA THR A 108 5.10 -13.25 22.18
C THR A 108 5.81 -13.14 20.83
N VAL A 109 5.10 -12.70 19.78
CA VAL A 109 5.69 -12.55 18.46
C VAL A 109 6.66 -11.37 18.44
N ARG A 110 6.34 -10.26 19.12
CA ARG A 110 7.28 -9.13 19.30
C ARG A 110 8.59 -9.57 19.97
N ALA A 111 8.53 -10.42 21.00
CA ALA A 111 9.72 -10.97 21.64
C ALA A 111 10.53 -11.88 20.68
N GLN A 112 9.86 -12.66 19.83
CA GLN A 112 10.52 -13.45 18.79
C GLN A 112 11.19 -12.57 17.73
N LEU A 113 10.54 -11.48 17.31
CA LEU A 113 11.12 -10.49 16.41
C LEU A 113 12.35 -9.84 17.03
N ALA A 114 12.30 -9.41 18.29
CA ALA A 114 13.46 -8.85 18.98
C ALA A 114 14.66 -9.82 19.04
N LYS A 115 14.39 -11.11 19.19
CA LYS A 115 15.43 -12.15 19.16
C LYS A 115 15.98 -12.40 17.76
N ALA A 116 15.12 -12.43 16.75
CA ALA A 116 15.49 -12.68 15.36
C ALA A 116 16.20 -11.48 14.70
N PHE A 117 15.86 -10.27 15.13
CA PHE A 117 16.34 -9.00 14.59
C PHE A 117 16.97 -8.12 15.68
N PRO A 118 18.08 -8.54 16.31
CA PRO A 118 18.66 -7.83 17.45
C PRO A 118 19.18 -6.42 17.11
N LYS A 119 19.34 -6.11 15.82
CA LYS A 119 19.73 -4.79 15.30
C LYS A 119 18.61 -4.10 14.51
N GLY A 120 17.45 -4.75 14.37
CA GLY A 120 16.32 -4.21 13.62
C GLY A 120 15.38 -3.39 14.52
N ASP A 121 14.65 -2.46 13.92
CA ASP A 121 13.55 -1.79 14.59
C ASP A 121 12.34 -2.75 14.69
N VAL A 122 12.17 -3.34 15.87
CA VAL A 122 11.12 -4.33 16.12
C VAL A 122 9.72 -3.75 15.95
N ASP A 123 9.51 -2.48 16.27
CA ASP A 123 8.20 -1.84 16.15
C ASP A 123 7.85 -1.60 14.68
N GLN A 124 8.83 -1.19 13.88
CA GLN A 124 8.67 -1.00 12.45
C GLN A 124 8.45 -2.33 11.72
N ILE A 125 9.19 -3.38 12.08
CA ILE A 125 8.98 -4.73 11.53
C ILE A 125 7.60 -5.27 11.93
N ALA A 126 7.23 -5.14 13.22
CA ALA A 126 5.91 -5.55 13.69
C ALA A 126 4.81 -4.80 12.94
N LYS A 127 4.96 -3.48 12.76
CA LYS A 127 3.99 -2.68 12.00
C LYS A 127 3.85 -3.16 10.55
N ALA A 128 4.94 -3.44 9.86
CA ALA A 128 4.89 -3.95 8.49
C ALA A 128 4.14 -5.30 8.40
N LEU A 129 4.37 -6.20 9.37
CA LEU A 129 3.64 -7.46 9.48
C LEU A 129 2.15 -7.26 9.79
N GLU A 130 1.84 -6.34 10.70
CA GLU A 130 0.45 -5.99 11.06
C GLU A 130 -0.31 -5.41 9.85
N ASP A 131 0.34 -4.53 9.07
CA ASP A 131 -0.26 -3.93 7.88
C ASP A 131 -0.56 -4.99 6.80
N ASP A 132 0.38 -5.91 6.51
CA ASP A 132 0.17 -7.03 5.57
C ASP A 132 -0.91 -8.02 6.07
N GLN A 133 -0.87 -8.36 7.36
CA GLN A 133 -1.84 -9.28 7.95
C GLN A 133 -3.24 -8.66 7.96
N LYS A 134 -3.37 -7.35 8.21
CA LYS A 134 -4.65 -6.64 8.14
C LYS A 134 -5.24 -6.69 6.75
N VAL A 135 -4.45 -6.45 5.70
CA VAL A 135 -4.89 -6.62 4.30
C VAL A 135 -5.38 -8.03 4.04
N SER A 136 -4.63 -9.05 4.49
CA SER A 136 -5.00 -10.45 4.30
C SER A 136 -6.30 -10.84 5.03
N VAL A 137 -6.51 -10.33 6.26
CA VAL A 137 -7.75 -10.54 7.02
C VAL A 137 -8.93 -9.85 6.34
N ILE A 138 -8.77 -8.62 5.85
CA ILE A 138 -9.80 -7.92 5.08
C ILE A 138 -10.14 -8.69 3.81
N ALA A 139 -9.13 -9.15 3.06
CA ALA A 139 -9.31 -9.93 1.84
C ALA A 139 -10.16 -11.20 2.11
N ILE A 140 -9.81 -11.97 3.14
CA ILE A 140 -10.56 -13.17 3.51
C ILE A 140 -12.01 -12.82 3.91
N ALA A 141 -12.21 -11.77 4.72
CA ALA A 141 -13.55 -11.34 5.13
C ALA A 141 -14.41 -10.89 3.94
N LEU A 142 -13.81 -10.16 3.00
CA LEU A 142 -14.45 -9.72 1.77
C LEU A 142 -14.85 -10.92 0.90
N ALA A 143 -13.94 -11.86 0.69
CA ALA A 143 -14.22 -13.06 -0.07
C ALA A 143 -15.32 -13.91 0.58
N ALA A 144 -15.29 -14.08 1.90
CA ALA A 144 -16.32 -14.80 2.64
C ALA A 144 -17.71 -14.16 2.46
N LYS A 145 -17.78 -12.82 2.49
CA LYS A 145 -19.03 -12.08 2.23
C LYS A 145 -19.52 -12.29 0.79
N ARG A 146 -18.63 -12.28 -0.20
CA ARG A 146 -18.98 -12.43 -1.63
C ARG A 146 -19.39 -13.85 -2.00
N THR A 147 -18.72 -14.86 -1.44
CA THR A 147 -18.97 -16.27 -1.78
C THR A 147 -20.01 -16.94 -0.89
N GLY A 148 -20.34 -16.32 0.26
CA GLY A 148 -21.18 -16.94 1.30
C GLY A 148 -20.47 -18.07 2.05
N GLN A 149 -19.16 -18.24 1.86
CA GLN A 149 -18.39 -19.31 2.51
C GLN A 149 -17.70 -18.80 3.78
N ALA A 150 -17.90 -19.51 4.89
CA ALA A 150 -17.12 -19.24 6.10
C ALA A 150 -15.64 -19.60 5.88
N PRO A 151 -14.68 -18.82 6.43
CA PRO A 151 -13.28 -19.18 6.40
C PRO A 151 -13.01 -20.46 7.20
N THR A 152 -12.28 -21.38 6.58
CA THR A 152 -11.80 -22.64 7.15
C THR A 152 -10.36 -22.88 6.71
N GLN A 153 -9.64 -23.76 7.39
CA GLN A 153 -8.27 -24.10 6.99
C GLN A 153 -8.19 -24.63 5.54
N ALA A 154 -9.23 -25.31 5.05
CA ALA A 154 -9.26 -25.89 3.71
C ALA A 154 -9.47 -24.86 2.59
N ASN A 155 -10.23 -23.78 2.84
CA ASN A 155 -10.55 -22.77 1.83
C ASN A 155 -9.86 -21.41 2.06
N GLN A 156 -9.09 -21.23 3.13
CA GLN A 156 -8.51 -19.94 3.49
C GLN A 156 -7.67 -19.33 2.37
N GLN A 157 -6.83 -20.11 1.69
CA GLN A 157 -6.00 -19.57 0.61
C GLN A 157 -6.78 -19.23 -0.65
N GLN A 158 -7.84 -19.98 -0.93
CA GLN A 158 -8.78 -19.64 -2.00
C GLN A 158 -9.49 -18.31 -1.67
N LEU A 159 -9.99 -18.14 -0.45
CA LEU A 159 -10.64 -16.90 -0.02
C LEU A 159 -9.66 -15.71 -0.02
N LEU A 160 -8.42 -15.92 0.43
CA LEU A 160 -7.39 -14.90 0.37
C LEU A 160 -7.14 -14.43 -1.06
N GLN A 161 -7.02 -15.35 -2.02
CA GLN A 161 -6.82 -15.00 -3.43
C GLN A 161 -8.02 -14.24 -4.00
N ILE A 162 -9.25 -14.73 -3.78
CA ILE A 162 -10.48 -14.05 -4.22
C ILE A 162 -10.55 -12.63 -3.64
N GLY A 163 -10.25 -12.47 -2.36
CA GLY A 163 -10.26 -11.16 -1.70
C GLY A 163 -9.20 -10.21 -2.23
N ARG A 164 -7.99 -10.72 -2.52
CA ARG A 164 -6.92 -9.94 -3.16
C ARG A 164 -7.30 -9.49 -4.56
N ASP A 165 -8.00 -10.32 -5.31
CA ASP A 165 -8.52 -9.95 -6.63
C ASP A 165 -9.56 -8.84 -6.52
N GLU A 166 -10.44 -8.88 -5.52
CA GLU A 166 -11.40 -7.80 -5.26
C GLU A 166 -10.73 -6.49 -4.84
N ILE A 167 -9.71 -6.54 -3.97
CA ILE A 167 -8.91 -5.36 -3.61
C ILE A 167 -8.21 -4.81 -4.86
N THR A 168 -7.62 -5.67 -5.69
CA THR A 168 -6.96 -5.25 -6.95
C THR A 168 -7.95 -4.62 -7.92
N LYS A 169 -9.18 -5.12 -8.02
CA LYS A 169 -10.24 -4.48 -8.82
C LYS A 169 -10.58 -3.09 -8.28
N ALA A 170 -10.59 -2.93 -6.96
CA ALA A 170 -10.90 -1.65 -6.33
C ALA A 170 -9.86 -0.56 -6.66
N PHE A 171 -8.60 -0.90 -7.00
CA PHE A 171 -7.63 0.10 -7.49
C PHE A 171 -8.13 0.87 -8.72
N ALA A 172 -9.01 0.25 -9.54
CA ALA A 172 -9.58 0.92 -10.71
C ALA A 172 -10.74 1.86 -10.36
N SER A 173 -11.39 1.67 -9.20
CA SER A 173 -12.47 2.53 -8.71
C SER A 173 -11.99 3.67 -7.81
N GLU A 174 -10.84 3.51 -7.16
CA GLU A 174 -10.23 4.57 -6.34
C GLU A 174 -9.32 5.47 -7.21
N ASP A 175 -9.16 6.74 -6.82
CA ASP A 175 -8.21 7.68 -7.44
C ASP A 175 -6.78 7.42 -6.94
N VAL A 176 -6.18 6.30 -7.39
CA VAL A 176 -4.82 5.91 -7.04
C VAL A 176 -3.79 6.63 -7.91
N LYS A 177 -2.92 7.41 -7.26
CA LYS A 177 -1.82 8.13 -7.90
C LYS A 177 -0.50 7.82 -7.19
N PHE A 178 0.41 7.14 -7.88
CA PHE A 178 1.79 6.96 -7.41
C PHE A 178 2.66 8.15 -7.81
N ALA A 179 3.68 8.47 -7.01
CA ALA A 179 4.67 9.45 -7.42
C ALA A 179 5.38 8.97 -8.71
N PRO A 180 5.57 9.85 -9.73
CA PRO A 180 6.11 9.44 -11.04
C PRO A 180 7.45 8.69 -10.95
N ARG A 181 8.28 9.04 -9.96
CA ARG A 181 9.60 8.42 -9.71
C ARG A 181 9.58 6.89 -9.57
N PHE A 182 8.45 6.29 -9.18
CA PHE A 182 8.33 4.84 -9.01
C PHE A 182 8.04 4.09 -10.31
N GLY A 183 7.63 4.80 -11.38
CA GLY A 183 7.33 4.19 -12.68
C GLY A 183 6.16 3.22 -12.64
N LEU A 184 5.16 3.45 -11.77
CA LEU A 184 4.00 2.56 -11.57
C LEU A 184 2.76 3.05 -12.32
N SER A 185 1.95 2.12 -12.81
CA SER A 185 0.58 2.38 -13.27
C SER A 185 -0.33 2.69 -12.06
N PRO A 186 -1.55 3.24 -12.27
CA PRO A 186 -2.56 3.35 -11.21
C PRO A 186 -2.90 2.02 -10.53
N SER A 187 -2.74 0.90 -11.25
CA SER A 187 -2.91 -0.46 -10.71
C SER A 187 -1.67 -1.03 -10.00
N GLY A 188 -0.63 -0.22 -9.77
CA GLY A 188 0.59 -0.64 -9.09
C GLY A 188 1.53 -1.52 -9.91
N LYS A 189 1.30 -1.64 -11.23
CA LYS A 189 2.17 -2.41 -12.13
C LYS A 189 3.34 -1.55 -12.60
N VAL A 190 4.55 -2.11 -12.67
CA VAL A 190 5.72 -1.43 -13.23
C VAL A 190 5.48 -1.13 -14.71
N ARG A 191 5.68 0.13 -15.10
CA ARG A 191 5.61 0.62 -16.49
C ARG A 191 6.97 1.05 -17.03
N ALA A 192 7.89 1.43 -16.15
CA ALA A 192 9.25 1.85 -16.50
C ALA A 192 10.21 1.63 -15.32
N ASP A 193 11.46 1.27 -15.62
CA ASP A 193 12.50 1.03 -14.61
C ASP A 193 12.96 2.29 -13.89
N THR A 194 12.74 3.46 -14.48
CA THR A 194 12.92 4.75 -13.82
C THR A 194 11.71 5.62 -14.10
N GLY A 195 11.32 6.49 -13.18
CA GLY A 195 10.27 7.49 -13.42
C GLY A 195 10.64 8.57 -14.45
N SER A 196 11.71 8.36 -15.21
CA SER A 196 12.19 9.25 -16.26
C SER A 196 11.39 9.03 -17.53
N ILE A 197 10.68 10.07 -17.98
CA ILE A 197 9.90 10.08 -19.25
C ILE A 197 10.82 10.06 -20.50
N SER A 198 12.15 10.02 -20.32
CA SER A 198 13.13 10.26 -21.38
C SER A 198 13.99 9.06 -21.78
N VAL A 199 13.61 7.83 -21.42
CA VAL A 199 14.32 6.62 -21.92
C VAL A 199 13.56 6.00 -23.09
N ALA A 200 14.28 5.73 -24.18
CA ALA A 200 13.73 5.09 -25.37
C ALA A 200 13.28 3.65 -25.06
N PRO A 201 12.23 3.11 -25.70
CA PRO A 201 11.58 1.86 -25.30
C PRO A 201 12.39 0.56 -25.51
N VAL A 202 13.68 0.63 -25.83
CA VAL A 202 14.44 -0.49 -26.43
C VAL A 202 15.45 -1.17 -25.50
N ASP A 203 15.67 -0.67 -24.28
CA ASP A 203 16.58 -1.26 -23.28
C ASP A 203 15.92 -1.25 -21.88
N LEU A 204 14.94 -2.12 -21.65
CA LEU A 204 14.24 -2.24 -20.36
C LEU A 204 14.29 -3.67 -19.81
N GLU A 205 15.42 -4.36 -19.95
CA GLU A 205 15.71 -5.44 -19.01
C GLU A 205 16.22 -4.79 -17.73
N ALA A 206 15.48 -4.99 -16.64
CA ALA A 206 15.88 -4.49 -15.32
C ALA A 206 17.28 -5.03 -14.99
N THR A 207 18.21 -4.13 -14.64
CA THR A 207 19.55 -4.53 -14.23
C THR A 207 19.44 -5.53 -13.06
N PRO A 208 20.04 -6.73 -13.17
CA PRO A 208 20.05 -7.69 -12.09
C PRO A 208 20.58 -7.06 -10.80
N ALA A 209 19.97 -7.38 -9.67
CA ALA A 209 20.33 -6.73 -8.41
C ALA A 209 21.80 -6.98 -8.03
N GLU A 210 22.36 -8.11 -8.47
CA GLU A 210 23.76 -8.52 -8.31
C GLU A 210 24.76 -7.64 -9.07
N GLU A 211 24.28 -6.79 -9.98
CA GLU A 211 25.08 -5.85 -10.76
C GLU A 211 24.94 -4.40 -10.27
N LEU A 212 23.98 -4.11 -9.38
CA LEU A 212 23.77 -2.77 -8.82
C LEU A 212 24.89 -2.35 -7.86
N PRO A 213 25.25 -1.07 -7.71
CA PRO A 213 26.14 -0.65 -6.63
C PRO A 213 25.59 -1.00 -5.24
N ASP A 214 26.46 -1.22 -4.24
CA ASP A 214 26.03 -1.54 -2.85
C ASP A 214 25.05 -0.51 -2.28
N THR A 215 25.20 0.76 -2.65
CA THR A 215 24.31 1.86 -2.24
C THR A 215 22.88 1.73 -2.79
N GLN A 216 22.65 0.87 -3.78
CA GLN A 216 21.36 0.59 -4.40
C GLN A 216 20.79 -0.78 -4.02
N ARG A 217 21.49 -1.52 -3.16
CA ARG A 217 21.05 -2.81 -2.62
C ARG A 217 20.60 -2.67 -1.17
N CYS A 218 19.81 -3.63 -0.74
CA CYS A 218 19.61 -3.90 0.67
C CYS A 218 20.93 -4.20 1.36
N ALA A 219 21.19 -3.50 2.45
CA ALA A 219 22.34 -3.68 3.32
C ALA A 219 21.94 -3.53 4.79
#